data_AF-A0A183JN25-F1
#
_entry.id   AF-A0A183JN25-F1
#
_cell.length_a   1.000
_cell.length_b   1.000
_cell.length_c   1.000
_cell.angle_alpha   90.00
_cell.angle_beta   90.00
_cell.angle_gamma   90.00
#
_symmetry.space_group_name_H-M   'P 1'
#
loop_
_entity.id
_entity.type
_entity.pdbx_description
1 polymer ?
#
loop_
_entity_poly.entity_id
_entity_poly.type
_entity_poly.pdbx_seq_one_letter_code
_entity_poly.pdbx_strand_id
1 'polypeptide(L)'
;MLFCGCQNGLIRSFQMPLTDHSEWQDYIGHCDNITKMKMASFDEYLITNSMIIELKTRIDELKLENDYQLRLKDMNYNERIKELTEKFIQEMETLKTKNQLLKLDKEHNDNYHENQYHELLNKHNEQLQHIESISNQKLINEYHKYNELSQLKELNELNYEKQLNNQQLNHEQLLTNTINNYELKINEKNIKINELMNQLNLNLNQYELMKQLIDYNNDQEILELKSYYNNLLLNELNLNKKLKNDINLIKKNLLNLQNIIQESNLNIKNYNIEIKKLNNIIDNLNKDLYNLRKELQERDDTIQDKVSL
;
A
#
# COMPACT_ATOMS: atom_id res chain seq x y z
N MET A 1 -11.45 134.51 -119.34
CA MET A 1 -12.83 134.13 -119.71
C MET A 1 -13.61 133.85 -118.43
N LEU A 2 -14.90 134.15 -118.39
CA LEU A 2 -15.78 133.84 -117.26
C LEU A 2 -16.58 132.58 -117.58
N PHE A 3 -16.56 131.56 -116.71
CA PHE A 3 -17.31 130.31 -116.91
C PHE A 3 -18.53 130.24 -115.99
N CYS A 4 -19.69 129.89 -116.53
CA CYS A 4 -20.95 129.73 -115.80
C CYS A 4 -21.55 128.34 -116.09
N GLY A 5 -22.05 127.67 -115.06
CA GLY A 5 -22.74 126.38 -115.21
C GLY A 5 -24.20 126.62 -115.55
N CYS A 6 -24.72 125.91 -116.54
CA CYS A 6 -26.11 125.99 -116.95
C CYS A 6 -26.92 124.77 -116.46
N GLN A 7 -28.25 124.94 -116.46
CA GLN A 7 -29.20 123.90 -116.05
C GLN A 7 -29.33 122.72 -117.04
N ASN A 8 -28.64 122.77 -118.17
CA ASN A 8 -28.74 121.73 -119.20
C ASN A 8 -27.45 120.92 -119.29
N GLY A 9 -26.62 120.95 -118.23
CA GLY A 9 -25.32 120.30 -118.22
C GLY A 9 -24.28 120.94 -119.16
N LEU A 10 -24.56 122.16 -119.63
CA LEU A 10 -23.64 122.99 -120.41
C LEU A 10 -22.82 123.91 -119.49
N ILE A 11 -21.60 124.22 -119.89
CA ILE A 11 -20.70 125.20 -119.29
C ILE A 11 -20.52 126.32 -120.29
N ARG A 12 -21.00 127.53 -119.96
CA ARG A 12 -20.92 128.71 -120.82
C ARG A 12 -19.69 129.53 -120.49
N SER A 13 -18.88 129.84 -121.51
CA SER A 13 -17.68 130.68 -121.43
C SER A 13 -17.94 132.03 -122.09
N PHE A 14 -17.73 133.13 -121.35
CA PHE A 14 -17.83 134.50 -121.87
C PHE A 14 -16.44 135.09 -122.17
N GLN A 15 -16.29 135.71 -123.34
CA GLN A 15 -15.09 136.44 -123.74
C GLN A 15 -15.12 137.88 -123.19
N MET A 16 -13.99 138.38 -122.67
CA MET A 16 -13.89 139.71 -122.03
C MET A 16 -13.19 140.72 -122.96
N PRO A 17 -13.47 142.03 -122.87
CA PRO A 17 -14.40 142.71 -121.95
C PRO A 17 -15.88 142.47 -122.29
N LEU A 18 -16.73 142.36 -121.26
CA LEU A 18 -18.18 142.21 -121.43
C LEU A 18 -18.76 143.52 -122.00
N THR A 19 -19.13 143.51 -123.27
CA THR A 19 -19.86 144.60 -123.95
C THR A 19 -21.35 144.26 -124.02
N ASP A 20 -22.19 145.23 -124.41
CA ASP A 20 -23.65 145.03 -124.56
C ASP A 20 -24.03 143.94 -125.58
N HIS A 21 -23.08 143.47 -126.39
CA HIS A 21 -23.16 142.30 -127.26
C HIS A 21 -22.01 141.33 -126.97
N SER A 22 -21.97 140.77 -125.76
CA SER A 22 -20.95 139.79 -125.36
C SER A 22 -21.08 138.51 -126.19
N GLU A 23 -20.01 138.07 -126.86
CA GLU A 23 -19.93 136.74 -127.47
C GLU A 23 -19.65 135.67 -126.39
N TRP A 24 -20.37 134.54 -126.44
CA TRP A 24 -20.18 133.39 -125.55
C TRP A 24 -20.12 132.07 -126.31
N GLN A 25 -19.43 131.09 -125.73
CA GLN A 25 -19.31 129.73 -126.25
C GLN A 25 -19.71 128.69 -125.20
N ASP A 26 -20.53 127.72 -125.59
CA ASP A 26 -21.03 126.66 -124.71
C ASP A 26 -20.25 125.36 -124.91
N TYR A 27 -19.89 124.72 -123.79
CA TYR A 27 -19.24 123.40 -123.74
C TYR A 27 -20.13 122.39 -123.02
N ILE A 28 -20.22 121.16 -123.51
CA ILE A 28 -21.02 120.11 -122.87
C ILE A 28 -20.21 119.46 -121.74
N GLY A 29 -20.73 119.45 -120.52
CA GLY A 29 -20.08 118.85 -119.35
C GLY A 29 -20.83 117.63 -118.79
N HIS A 30 -22.13 117.74 -118.54
CA HIS A 30 -22.94 116.70 -117.91
C HIS A 30 -24.30 116.55 -118.57
N CYS A 31 -25.04 115.50 -118.20
CA CYS A 31 -26.42 115.30 -118.65
C CYS A 31 -27.46 115.95 -117.71
N ASP A 32 -27.02 116.65 -116.66
CA ASP A 32 -27.87 117.29 -115.63
C ASP A 32 -27.18 118.57 -115.09
N ASN A 33 -27.90 119.38 -114.30
CA ASN A 33 -27.48 120.69 -113.77
C ASN A 33 -26.03 120.70 -113.24
N ILE A 34 -25.19 121.55 -113.82
CA ILE A 34 -23.83 121.78 -113.30
C ILE A 34 -23.91 122.83 -112.19
N THR A 35 -24.07 122.35 -110.96
CA THR A 35 -24.25 123.21 -109.76
C THR A 35 -22.96 123.59 -109.07
N LYS A 36 -21.90 122.78 -109.23
CA LYS A 36 -20.56 123.06 -108.68
C LYS A 36 -19.49 122.69 -109.70
N MET A 37 -18.63 123.66 -109.99
CA MET A 37 -17.43 123.51 -110.81
C MET A 37 -16.22 123.84 -109.95
N LYS A 38 -15.15 123.06 -110.08
CA LYS A 38 -13.87 123.35 -109.42
C LYS A 38 -12.75 123.26 -110.45
N MET A 39 -11.93 124.31 -110.53
CA MET A 39 -10.70 124.28 -111.33
C MET A 39 -9.68 123.34 -110.67
N ALA A 40 -9.07 122.48 -111.47
CA ALA A 40 -7.96 121.65 -111.05
C ALA A 40 -6.71 122.50 -110.82
N SER A 41 -5.78 122.02 -110.00
CA SER A 41 -4.68 122.79 -109.38
C SER A 41 -3.68 123.49 -110.32
N PHE A 42 -3.83 123.38 -111.64
CA PHE A 42 -3.01 124.05 -112.66
C PHE A 42 -3.83 124.94 -113.60
N ASP A 43 -5.10 125.23 -113.26
CA ASP A 43 -6.01 126.09 -114.01
C ASP A 43 -6.30 125.67 -115.47
N GLU A 44 -5.82 124.49 -115.90
CA GLU A 44 -6.01 123.94 -117.25
C GLU A 44 -7.31 123.14 -117.43
N TYR A 45 -7.89 122.60 -116.34
CA TYR A 45 -9.03 121.69 -116.40
C TYR A 45 -10.12 122.04 -115.37
N LEU A 46 -11.38 121.90 -115.76
CA LEU A 46 -12.57 122.18 -114.95
C LEU A 46 -13.34 120.89 -114.68
N ILE A 47 -13.61 120.56 -113.41
CA ILE A 47 -14.27 119.31 -113.00
C ILE A 47 -15.64 119.59 -112.37
N THR A 48 -16.64 118.80 -112.74
CA THR A 48 -18.04 118.86 -112.30
C THR A 48 -18.47 117.53 -111.65
N ASN A 49 -19.40 117.51 -110.69
CA ASN A 49 -19.66 116.35 -109.81
C ASN A 49 -21.14 116.16 -109.41
N SER A 50 -21.76 115.04 -109.79
CA SER A 50 -23.18 114.72 -109.51
C SER A 50 -23.44 113.40 -108.74
N MET A 51 -22.47 112.51 -108.51
CA MET A 51 -22.71 111.11 -108.05
C MET A 51 -22.22 110.79 -106.61
N ILE A 52 -21.64 111.76 -105.88
CA ILE A 52 -21.05 111.52 -104.54
C ILE A 52 -22.08 111.31 -103.42
N ILE A 53 -23.30 111.86 -103.55
CA ILE A 53 -24.28 111.84 -102.45
C ILE A 53 -24.88 110.44 -102.27
N GLU A 54 -25.22 109.77 -103.36
CA GLU A 54 -25.81 108.42 -103.35
C GLU A 54 -24.83 107.35 -102.82
N LEU A 55 -23.54 107.47 -103.15
CA LEU A 55 -22.51 106.59 -102.60
C LEU A 55 -22.34 106.79 -101.09
N LYS A 56 -22.48 108.02 -100.59
CA LYS A 56 -22.41 108.30 -99.14
C LYS A 56 -23.57 107.68 -98.39
N THR A 57 -24.81 107.83 -98.90
CA THR A 57 -25.99 107.21 -98.26
C THR A 57 -25.86 105.70 -98.23
N ARG A 58 -25.36 105.07 -99.32
CA ARG A 58 -25.15 103.62 -99.35
C ARG A 58 -24.06 103.15 -98.38
N ILE A 59 -23.00 103.92 -98.22
CA ILE A 59 -21.94 103.64 -97.22
C ILE A 59 -22.51 103.71 -95.81
N ASP A 60 -23.34 104.70 -95.52
CA ASP A 60 -23.92 104.87 -94.19
C ASP A 60 -24.95 103.78 -93.87
N GLU A 61 -25.75 103.34 -94.86
CA GLU A 61 -26.61 102.16 -94.74
C GLU A 61 -25.82 100.89 -94.46
N LEU A 62 -24.75 100.62 -95.23
CA LEU A 62 -23.93 99.42 -95.05
C LEU A 62 -23.20 99.41 -93.70
N LYS A 63 -22.77 100.57 -93.19
CA LYS A 63 -22.22 100.69 -91.84
C LYS A 63 -23.25 100.35 -90.78
N LEU A 64 -24.46 100.90 -90.91
CA LEU A 64 -25.54 100.65 -89.97
C LEU A 64 -25.98 99.17 -89.99
N GLU A 65 -26.01 98.55 -91.17
CA GLU A 65 -26.28 97.12 -91.34
C GLU A 65 -25.16 96.26 -90.71
N ASN A 66 -23.89 96.59 -90.92
CA ASN A 66 -22.75 95.88 -90.35
C ASN A 66 -22.75 95.96 -88.82
N ASP A 67 -22.93 97.17 -88.26
CA ASP A 67 -23.03 97.40 -86.82
C ASP A 67 -24.19 96.62 -86.20
N TYR A 68 -25.32 96.56 -86.90
CA TYR A 68 -26.47 95.75 -86.46
C TYR A 68 -26.15 94.26 -86.46
N GLN A 69 -25.52 93.73 -87.52
CA GLN A 69 -25.10 92.32 -87.59
C GLN A 69 -24.07 91.96 -86.50
N LEU A 70 -23.13 92.86 -86.21
CA LEU A 70 -22.17 92.69 -85.12
C LEU A 70 -22.89 92.58 -83.78
N ARG A 71 -23.82 93.49 -83.47
CA ARG A 71 -24.61 93.44 -82.24
C ARG A 71 -25.44 92.16 -82.14
N LEU A 72 -26.03 91.67 -83.23
CA LEU A 72 -26.76 90.41 -83.23
C LEU A 72 -25.84 89.21 -82.95
N LYS A 73 -24.64 89.18 -83.54
CA LYS A 73 -23.66 88.12 -83.26
C LYS A 73 -23.19 88.18 -81.81
N ASP A 74 -22.88 89.37 -81.30
CA ASP A 74 -22.48 89.55 -79.90
C ASP A 74 -23.61 89.13 -78.94
N MET A 75 -24.86 89.47 -79.26
CA MET A 75 -26.02 89.03 -78.49
C MET A 75 -26.12 87.49 -78.47
N ASN A 76 -26.06 86.83 -79.63
CA ASN A 76 -26.11 85.37 -79.73
C ASN A 76 -24.94 84.68 -79.01
N TYR A 77 -23.71 85.19 -79.14
CA TYR A 77 -22.56 84.64 -78.43
C TYR A 77 -22.68 84.83 -76.92
N ASN A 78 -23.16 85.99 -76.46
CA ASN A 78 -23.39 86.25 -75.05
C ASN A 78 -24.48 85.35 -74.47
N GLU A 79 -25.58 85.11 -75.20
CA GLU A 79 -26.61 84.15 -74.79
C GLU A 79 -26.04 82.73 -74.70
N ARG A 80 -25.29 82.27 -75.70
CA ARG A 80 -24.66 80.96 -75.68
C ARG A 80 -23.65 80.80 -74.54
N ILE A 81 -22.86 81.84 -74.25
CA ILE A 81 -21.93 81.84 -73.12
C ILE A 81 -22.73 81.73 -71.81
N LYS A 82 -23.81 82.52 -71.65
CA LYS A 82 -24.66 82.46 -70.46
C LYS A 82 -25.26 81.08 -70.25
N GLU A 83 -25.90 80.50 -71.27
CA GLU A 83 -26.48 79.16 -71.21
C GLU A 83 -25.44 78.09 -70.83
N LEU A 84 -24.24 78.15 -71.42
CA LEU A 84 -23.17 77.22 -71.07
C LEU A 84 -22.69 77.42 -69.63
N THR A 85 -22.51 78.67 -69.20
CA THR A 85 -22.12 78.95 -67.81
C THR A 85 -23.17 78.49 -66.81
N GLU A 86 -24.45 78.68 -67.09
CA GLU A 86 -25.55 78.20 -66.23
C GLU A 86 -25.58 76.67 -66.16
N LYS A 87 -25.43 75.97 -67.27
CA LYS A 87 -25.33 74.50 -67.28
C LYS A 87 -24.14 74.00 -66.47
N PHE A 88 -22.95 74.60 -66.65
CA PHE A 88 -21.78 74.23 -65.86
C PHE A 88 -21.95 74.53 -64.37
N ILE A 89 -22.60 75.64 -64.01
CA ILE A 89 -22.91 75.95 -62.61
C ILE A 89 -23.86 74.89 -62.03
N GLN A 90 -24.93 74.52 -62.75
CA GLN A 90 -25.86 73.47 -62.33
C GLN A 90 -25.17 72.11 -62.19
N GLU A 91 -24.31 71.71 -63.13
CA GLU A 91 -23.52 70.48 -63.04
C GLU A 91 -22.56 70.50 -61.85
N MET A 92 -21.88 71.62 -61.60
CA MET A 92 -21.04 71.77 -60.41
C MET A 92 -21.84 71.67 -59.11
N GLU A 93 -23.00 72.30 -59.03
CA GLU A 93 -23.87 72.25 -57.85
C GLU A 93 -24.41 70.85 -57.60
N THR A 94 -24.89 70.16 -58.64
CA THR A 94 -25.37 68.76 -58.54
C THR A 94 -24.25 67.79 -58.18
N LEU A 95 -23.04 67.96 -58.71
CA LEU A 95 -21.88 67.17 -58.30
C LEU A 95 -21.48 67.45 -56.85
N LYS A 96 -21.55 68.71 -56.41
CA LYS A 96 -21.25 69.11 -55.03
C LYS A 96 -22.24 68.50 -54.05
N THR A 97 -23.53 68.54 -54.33
CA THR A 97 -24.56 67.92 -53.47
C THR A 97 -24.43 66.41 -53.46
N LYS A 98 -24.19 65.77 -54.62
CA LYS A 98 -23.93 64.32 -54.69
C LYS A 98 -22.72 63.91 -53.87
N ASN A 99 -21.61 64.66 -53.94
CA ASN A 99 -20.43 64.40 -53.12
C ASN A 99 -20.70 64.59 -51.61
N GLN A 100 -21.53 65.54 -51.22
CA GLN A 100 -21.93 65.72 -49.82
C GLN A 100 -22.78 64.55 -49.33
N LEU A 101 -23.77 64.10 -50.11
CA LEU A 101 -24.58 62.93 -49.77
C LEU A 101 -23.73 61.67 -49.66
N LEU A 102 -22.83 61.42 -50.61
CA LEU A 102 -21.92 60.26 -50.55
C LEU A 102 -21.02 60.27 -49.32
N LYS A 103 -20.59 61.44 -48.85
CA LYS A 103 -19.83 61.54 -47.59
C LYS A 103 -20.68 61.17 -46.39
N LEU A 104 -21.91 61.68 -46.31
CA LEU A 104 -22.84 61.36 -45.22
C LEU A 104 -23.22 59.87 -45.22
N ASP A 105 -23.50 59.29 -46.39
CA ASP A 105 -23.81 57.86 -46.52
C ASP A 105 -22.61 56.99 -46.11
N LYS A 106 -21.40 57.41 -46.48
CA LYS A 106 -20.17 56.73 -46.04
C LYS A 106 -20.00 56.80 -44.52
N GLU A 107 -20.11 57.99 -43.92
CA GLU A 107 -20.01 58.17 -42.47
C GLU A 107 -21.09 57.37 -41.72
N HIS A 108 -22.32 57.33 -42.24
CA HIS A 108 -23.39 56.53 -41.68
C HIS A 108 -23.07 55.03 -41.73
N ASN A 109 -22.59 54.52 -42.87
CA ASN A 109 -22.21 53.12 -43.01
C ASN A 109 -21.02 52.75 -42.14
N ASP A 110 -19.99 53.60 -42.06
CA ASP A 110 -18.82 53.39 -41.21
C ASP A 110 -19.26 53.29 -39.73
N ASN A 111 -20.09 54.23 -39.25
CA ASN A 111 -20.65 54.19 -37.90
C ASN A 111 -21.53 52.95 -37.65
N TYR A 112 -22.34 52.53 -38.63
CA TYR A 112 -23.18 51.35 -38.52
C TYR A 112 -22.34 50.07 -38.37
N HIS A 113 -21.28 49.93 -39.18
CA HIS A 113 -20.38 48.80 -39.10
C HIS A 113 -19.55 48.79 -37.82
N GLU A 114 -19.07 49.95 -37.35
CA GLU A 114 -18.39 50.05 -36.05
C GLU A 114 -19.31 49.64 -34.90
N ASN A 115 -20.56 50.11 -34.88
CA ASN A 115 -21.52 49.73 -33.85
C ASN A 115 -21.80 48.23 -33.85
N GLN A 116 -22.04 47.63 -35.02
CA GLN A 116 -22.23 46.17 -35.12
C GLN A 116 -21.00 45.39 -34.66
N TYR A 117 -19.80 45.87 -35.01
CA TYR A 117 -18.56 45.26 -34.57
C TYR A 117 -18.43 45.30 -33.04
N HIS A 118 -18.71 46.45 -32.42
CA HIS A 118 -18.69 46.59 -30.97
C HIS A 118 -19.76 45.74 -30.26
N GLU A 119 -20.97 45.66 -30.80
CA GLU A 119 -22.01 44.78 -30.26
C GLU A 119 -21.60 43.31 -30.31
N LEU A 120 -21.04 42.85 -31.44
CA LEU A 120 -20.58 41.47 -31.59
C LEU A 120 -19.41 41.19 -30.63
N LEU A 121 -18.47 42.12 -30.51
CA LEU A 121 -17.33 42.01 -29.61
C LEU A 121 -17.78 41.91 -28.15
N ASN A 122 -18.74 42.75 -27.74
CA ASN A 122 -19.30 42.72 -26.38
C ASN A 122 -20.00 41.39 -26.09
N LYS A 123 -20.83 40.89 -27.01
CA LYS A 123 -21.48 39.58 -26.88
C LYS A 123 -20.47 38.44 -26.74
N HIS A 124 -19.40 38.44 -27.54
CA HIS A 124 -18.35 37.42 -27.42
C HIS A 124 -17.58 37.53 -26.10
N ASN A 125 -17.27 38.74 -25.63
CA ASN A 125 -16.61 38.95 -24.35
C ASN A 125 -17.46 38.46 -23.17
N GLU A 126 -18.76 38.75 -23.19
CA GLU A 126 -19.71 38.25 -22.17
C GLU A 126 -19.78 36.72 -22.17
N GLN A 127 -19.84 36.10 -23.37
CA GLN A 127 -19.84 34.64 -23.50
C GLN A 127 -18.54 34.02 -22.96
N LEU A 128 -17.39 34.61 -23.27
CA LEU A 128 -16.10 34.15 -22.75
C LEU A 128 -16.06 34.23 -21.23
N GLN A 129 -16.43 35.37 -20.64
CA GLN A 129 -16.48 35.54 -19.19
C GLN A 129 -17.44 34.56 -18.51
N HIS A 130 -18.59 34.31 -19.13
CA HIS A 130 -19.57 33.35 -18.61
C HIS A 130 -19.01 31.91 -18.64
N ILE A 131 -18.35 31.51 -19.74
CA ILE A 131 -17.72 30.18 -19.84
C ILE A 131 -16.58 30.04 -18.82
N GLU A 132 -15.74 31.07 -18.67
CA GLU A 132 -14.67 31.11 -17.67
C GLU A 132 -15.22 31.00 -16.24
N SER A 133 -16.28 31.74 -15.93
CA SER A 133 -16.96 31.70 -14.63
C SER A 133 -17.50 30.30 -14.31
N ILE A 134 -18.21 29.67 -15.26
CA ILE A 134 -18.73 28.30 -15.10
C ILE A 134 -17.58 27.30 -14.93
N SER A 135 -16.52 27.41 -15.74
CA SER A 135 -15.36 26.52 -15.66
C SER A 135 -14.69 26.62 -14.29
N ASN A 136 -14.45 27.84 -13.82
CA ASN A 136 -13.88 28.11 -12.50
C ASN A 136 -14.76 27.58 -11.37
N GLN A 137 -16.08 27.76 -11.46
CA GLN A 137 -17.01 27.23 -10.47
C GLN A 137 -16.98 25.69 -10.42
N LYS A 138 -16.94 25.03 -11.58
CA LYS A 138 -16.80 23.56 -11.66
C LYS A 138 -15.49 23.09 -11.04
N LEU A 139 -14.39 23.79 -11.32
CA LEU A 139 -13.08 23.47 -10.76
C LEU A 139 -13.06 23.59 -9.24
N ILE A 140 -13.66 24.66 -8.69
CA ILE A 140 -13.80 24.86 -7.24
C ILE A 140 -14.63 23.73 -6.60
N ASN A 141 -15.75 23.34 -7.23
CA ASN A 141 -16.58 22.26 -6.72
C ASN A 141 -15.85 20.90 -6.73
N GLU A 142 -15.14 20.58 -7.81
CA GLU A 142 -14.31 19.37 -7.87
C GLU A 142 -13.18 19.40 -6.83
N TYR A 143 -12.58 20.57 -6.58
CA TYR A 143 -11.58 20.73 -5.53
C TYR A 143 -12.14 20.48 -4.12
N HIS A 144 -13.32 21.02 -3.81
CA HIS A 144 -14.00 20.76 -2.54
C HIS A 144 -14.31 19.27 -2.36
N LYS A 145 -14.89 18.64 -3.38
CA LYS A 145 -15.19 17.20 -3.37
C LYS A 145 -13.94 16.34 -3.18
N TYR A 146 -12.85 16.70 -3.85
CA TYR A 146 -11.57 16.02 -3.70
C TYR A 146 -11.04 16.15 -2.27
N ASN A 147 -11.09 17.35 -1.69
CA ASN A 147 -10.63 17.59 -0.33
C ASN A 147 -11.46 16.82 0.71
N GLU A 148 -12.79 16.81 0.57
CA GLU A 148 -13.69 16.00 1.42
C GLU A 148 -13.37 14.50 1.32
N LEU A 149 -13.17 13.99 0.10
CA LEU A 149 -12.77 12.60 -0.10
C LEU A 149 -11.40 12.28 0.50
N SER A 150 -10.44 13.21 0.41
CA SER A 150 -9.12 13.05 1.02
C SER A 150 -9.19 12.95 2.54
N GLN A 151 -9.95 13.84 3.18
CA GLN A 151 -10.17 13.82 4.63
C GLN A 151 -10.90 12.56 5.08
N LEU A 152 -11.93 12.14 4.33
CA LEU A 152 -12.68 10.92 4.62
C LEU A 152 -11.81 9.67 4.47
N LYS A 153 -10.91 9.65 3.48
CA LYS A 153 -9.91 8.59 3.30
C LYS A 153 -8.98 8.52 4.51
N GLU A 154 -8.38 9.63 4.92
CA GLU A 154 -7.47 9.68 6.08
C GLU A 154 -8.16 9.20 7.37
N LEU A 155 -9.40 9.64 7.60
CA LEU A 155 -10.19 9.22 8.75
C LEU A 155 -10.46 7.70 8.71
N ASN A 156 -10.81 7.17 7.54
CA ASN A 156 -11.06 5.74 7.36
C ASN A 156 -9.79 4.92 7.57
N GLU A 157 -8.65 5.35 7.04
CA GLU A 157 -7.35 4.70 7.26
C GLU A 157 -7.03 4.62 8.76
N LEU A 158 -7.18 5.74 9.49
CA LEU A 158 -6.97 5.77 10.94
C LEU A 158 -7.91 4.83 11.69
N ASN A 159 -9.18 4.75 11.27
CA ASN A 159 -10.16 3.85 11.89
C ASN A 159 -9.83 2.37 11.63
N TYR A 160 -9.42 2.02 10.41
CA TYR A 160 -9.00 0.67 10.08
C TYR A 160 -7.74 0.26 10.83
N GLU A 161 -6.74 1.15 10.95
CA GLU A 161 -5.54 0.90 11.76
C GLU A 161 -5.88 0.66 13.24
N LYS A 162 -6.78 1.48 13.81
CA LYS A 162 -7.25 1.28 15.20
C LYS A 162 -7.95 -0.06 15.37
N GLN A 163 -8.83 -0.45 14.45
CA GLN A 163 -9.52 -1.74 14.50
C GLN A 163 -8.54 -2.90 14.40
N LEU A 164 -7.57 -2.82 13.48
CA LEU A 164 -6.54 -3.84 13.30
C LEU A 164 -5.69 -3.99 14.57
N ASN A 165 -5.21 -2.89 15.14
CA ASN A 165 -4.42 -2.89 16.36
C ASN A 165 -5.21 -3.45 17.55
N ASN A 166 -6.49 -3.09 17.71
CA ASN A 166 -7.33 -3.65 18.76
C ASN A 166 -7.55 -5.15 18.61
N GLN A 167 -7.75 -5.64 17.38
CA GLN A 167 -7.87 -7.08 17.12
C GLN A 167 -6.55 -7.81 17.42
N GLN A 168 -5.41 -7.24 17.01
CA GLN A 168 -4.09 -7.78 17.32
C GLN A 168 -3.87 -7.86 18.83
N LEU A 169 -4.13 -6.77 19.57
CA LEU A 169 -3.97 -6.74 21.03
C LEU A 169 -4.88 -7.76 21.72
N ASN A 170 -6.14 -7.87 21.30
CA ASN A 170 -7.07 -8.87 21.84
C ASN A 170 -6.58 -10.30 21.57
N HIS A 171 -6.08 -10.58 20.35
CA HIS A 171 -5.53 -11.88 20.01
C HIS A 171 -4.27 -12.21 20.81
N GLU A 172 -3.37 -11.24 21.00
CA GLU A 172 -2.19 -11.39 21.85
C GLU A 172 -2.59 -11.70 23.29
N GLN A 173 -3.53 -10.96 23.87
CA GLN A 173 -4.03 -11.21 25.23
C GLN A 173 -4.65 -12.61 25.37
N LEU A 174 -5.48 -13.04 24.41
CA LEU A 174 -6.07 -14.38 24.42
C LEU A 174 -5.00 -15.46 24.29
N LEU A 175 -3.98 -15.25 23.46
CA LEU A 175 -2.86 -16.17 23.31
C LEU A 175 -2.04 -16.25 24.60
N THR A 176 -1.68 -15.12 25.21
CA THR A 176 -0.97 -15.08 26.49
C THR A 176 -1.77 -15.76 27.59
N ASN A 177 -3.08 -15.53 27.66
CA ASN A 177 -3.94 -16.19 28.63
C ASN A 177 -4.00 -17.72 28.43
N THR A 178 -4.07 -18.19 27.18
CA THR A 178 -4.06 -19.63 26.90
C THR A 178 -2.71 -20.27 27.23
N ILE A 179 -1.59 -19.60 26.89
CA ILE A 179 -0.24 -20.04 27.27
C ILE A 179 -0.13 -20.16 28.79
N ASN A 180 -0.46 -19.09 29.53
CA ASN A 180 -0.40 -19.07 30.99
C ASN A 180 -1.24 -20.19 31.62
N ASN A 181 -2.44 -20.45 31.09
CA ASN A 181 -3.30 -21.54 31.58
C ASN A 181 -2.67 -22.92 31.39
N TYR A 182 -1.98 -23.15 30.27
CA TYR A 182 -1.30 -24.42 30.03
C TYR A 182 0.00 -24.54 30.83
N GLU A 183 0.76 -23.46 31.00
CA GLU A 183 1.93 -23.43 31.87
C GLU A 183 1.57 -23.75 33.32
N LEU A 184 0.46 -23.17 33.84
CA LEU A 184 -0.05 -23.50 35.17
C LEU A 184 -0.38 -25.00 35.29
N LYS A 185 -1.10 -25.58 34.32
CA LYS A 185 -1.40 -27.02 34.32
C LYS A 185 -0.15 -27.88 34.27
N ILE A 186 0.85 -27.50 33.47
CA ILE A 186 2.13 -28.22 33.40
C ILE A 186 2.83 -28.16 34.76
N ASN A 187 2.87 -27.00 35.40
CA ASN A 187 3.46 -26.82 36.72
C ASN A 187 2.75 -27.67 37.80
N GLU A 188 1.42 -27.70 37.80
CA GLU A 188 0.64 -28.57 38.70
C GLU A 188 0.98 -30.05 38.51
N LYS A 189 1.09 -30.52 37.25
CA LYS A 189 1.48 -31.91 36.95
C LYS A 189 2.91 -32.20 37.39
N ASN A 190 3.83 -31.28 37.18
CA ASN A 190 5.22 -31.41 37.62
C ASN A 190 5.33 -31.50 39.15
N ILE A 191 4.59 -30.66 39.89
CA ILE A 191 4.50 -30.75 41.34
C ILE A 191 4.00 -32.15 41.74
N LYS A 192 2.94 -32.65 41.09
CA LYS A 192 2.41 -33.97 41.44
C LYS A 192 3.37 -35.12 41.15
N ILE A 193 4.10 -35.04 40.04
CA ILE A 193 5.15 -36.00 39.70
C ILE A 193 6.23 -35.99 40.79
N ASN A 194 6.70 -34.82 41.20
CA ASN A 194 7.72 -34.69 42.25
C ASN A 194 7.25 -35.26 43.59
N GLU A 195 5.99 -35.02 43.98
CA GLU A 195 5.40 -35.62 45.18
C GLU A 195 5.41 -37.15 45.11
N LEU A 196 4.96 -37.74 44.00
CA LEU A 196 4.91 -39.19 43.82
C LEU A 196 6.31 -39.81 43.78
N MET A 197 7.28 -39.15 43.15
CA MET A 197 8.68 -39.60 43.13
C MET A 197 9.28 -39.58 44.54
N ASN A 198 9.02 -38.55 45.33
CA ASN A 198 9.47 -38.48 46.72
C ASN A 198 8.84 -39.59 47.58
N GLN A 199 7.53 -39.84 47.43
CA GLN A 199 6.85 -40.94 48.12
C GLN A 199 7.41 -42.30 47.73
N LEU A 200 7.67 -42.52 46.44
CA LEU A 200 8.27 -43.76 45.95
C LEU A 200 9.66 -43.99 46.57
N ASN A 201 10.50 -42.97 46.58
CA ASN A 201 11.84 -43.06 47.18
C ASN A 201 11.78 -43.34 48.69
N LEU A 202 10.86 -42.71 49.43
CA LEU A 202 10.66 -42.99 50.85
C LEU A 202 10.23 -44.45 51.07
N ASN A 203 9.28 -44.94 50.27
CA ASN A 203 8.80 -46.33 50.37
C ASN A 203 9.91 -47.34 50.04
N LEU A 204 10.73 -47.07 49.02
CA LEU A 204 11.88 -47.92 48.68
C LEU A 204 12.89 -47.98 49.83
N ASN A 205 13.26 -46.83 50.39
CA ASN A 205 14.18 -46.77 51.53
C ASN A 205 13.62 -47.51 52.76
N GLN A 206 12.32 -47.35 53.05
CA GLN A 206 11.66 -48.06 54.15
C GLN A 206 11.63 -49.58 53.91
N TYR A 207 11.36 -50.01 52.67
CA TYR A 207 11.37 -51.42 52.31
C TYR A 207 12.77 -52.04 52.45
N GLU A 208 13.81 -51.35 52.01
CA GLU A 208 15.20 -51.78 52.19
C GLU A 208 15.57 -51.90 53.67
N LEU A 209 15.21 -50.90 54.48
CA LEU A 209 15.44 -50.95 55.93
C LEU A 209 14.70 -52.13 56.58
N MET A 210 13.43 -52.34 56.22
CA MET A 210 12.62 -53.45 56.73
C MET A 210 13.25 -54.80 56.37
N LYS A 211 13.74 -54.94 55.15
CA LYS A 211 14.43 -56.15 54.71
C LYS A 211 15.69 -56.41 55.56
N GLN A 212 16.52 -55.39 55.77
CA GLN A 212 17.72 -55.51 56.62
C GLN A 212 17.38 -55.89 58.06
N LEU A 213 16.30 -55.32 58.62
CA LEU A 213 15.83 -55.66 59.96
C LEU A 213 15.33 -57.10 60.06
N ILE A 214 14.59 -57.58 59.05
CA ILE A 214 14.14 -58.97 58.99
C ILE A 214 15.35 -59.91 58.90
N ASP A 215 16.31 -59.63 58.03
CA ASP A 215 17.53 -60.43 57.89
C ASP A 215 18.31 -60.49 59.23
N TYR A 216 18.48 -59.35 59.91
CA TYR A 216 19.13 -59.30 61.22
C TYR A 216 18.38 -60.10 62.29
N ASN A 217 17.05 -60.00 62.36
CA ASN A 217 16.24 -60.75 63.31
C ASN A 217 16.30 -62.25 63.06
N ASN A 218 16.26 -62.67 61.79
CA ASN A 218 16.41 -64.07 61.40
C ASN A 218 17.79 -64.62 61.82
N ASP A 219 18.86 -63.85 61.60
CA ASP A 219 20.21 -64.23 62.01
C ASP A 219 20.33 -64.36 63.54
N GLN A 220 19.71 -63.45 64.29
CA GLN A 220 19.63 -63.53 65.75
C GLN A 220 18.88 -64.79 66.21
N GLU A 221 17.70 -65.08 65.65
CA GLU A 221 16.93 -66.28 65.99
C GLU A 221 17.72 -67.56 65.70
N ILE A 222 18.43 -67.61 64.56
CA ILE A 222 19.32 -68.73 64.22
C ILE A 222 20.43 -68.88 65.26
N LEU A 223 21.05 -67.79 65.70
CA LEU A 223 22.09 -67.81 66.74
C LEU A 223 21.55 -68.28 68.09
N GLU A 224 20.37 -67.80 68.48
CA GLU A 224 19.69 -68.21 69.71
C GLU A 224 19.36 -69.70 69.70
N LEU A 225 18.76 -70.20 68.62
CA LEU A 225 18.47 -71.63 68.42
C LEU A 225 19.75 -72.47 68.45
N LYS A 226 20.80 -72.02 67.77
CA LYS A 226 22.10 -72.70 67.76
C LYS A 226 22.70 -72.77 69.17
N SER A 227 22.63 -71.68 69.93
CA SER A 227 23.09 -71.64 71.33
C SER A 227 22.28 -72.60 72.21
N TYR A 228 20.95 -72.59 72.08
CA TYR A 228 20.05 -73.48 72.79
C TYR A 228 20.38 -74.96 72.53
N TYR A 229 20.50 -75.37 71.26
CA TYR A 229 20.82 -76.75 70.91
C TYR A 229 22.25 -77.16 71.28
N ASN A 230 23.24 -76.25 71.20
CA ASN A 230 24.60 -76.53 71.69
C ASN A 230 24.63 -76.78 73.20
N ASN A 231 23.87 -76.01 73.98
CA ASN A 231 23.76 -76.21 75.43
C ASN A 231 23.09 -77.56 75.76
N LEU A 232 22.01 -77.91 75.06
CA LEU A 232 21.39 -79.23 75.19
C LEU A 232 22.37 -80.36 74.86
N LEU A 233 23.10 -80.24 73.74
CA LEU A 233 24.10 -81.23 73.34
C LEU A 233 25.22 -81.36 74.38
N LEU A 234 25.70 -80.24 74.93
CA LEU A 234 26.73 -80.24 75.96
C LEU A 234 26.22 -80.93 77.24
N ASN A 235 24.98 -80.67 77.64
CA ASN A 235 24.34 -81.33 78.78
C ASN A 235 24.22 -82.85 78.56
N GLU A 236 23.74 -83.28 77.40
CA GLU A 236 23.67 -84.70 77.02
C GLU A 236 25.05 -85.36 77.00
N LEU A 237 26.08 -84.69 76.45
CA LEU A 237 27.46 -85.19 76.47
C LEU A 237 28.00 -85.34 77.90
N ASN A 238 27.68 -84.39 78.78
CA ASN A 238 28.09 -84.45 80.18
C ASN A 238 27.35 -85.56 80.95
N LEU A 239 26.05 -85.74 80.70
CA LEU A 239 25.27 -86.86 81.25
C LEU A 239 25.82 -88.20 80.76
N ASN A 240 26.12 -88.31 79.46
CA ASN A 240 26.69 -89.53 78.88
C ASN A 240 28.09 -89.82 79.45
N LYS A 241 28.94 -88.81 79.67
CA LYS A 241 30.20 -88.97 80.40
C LYS A 241 30.00 -89.47 81.83
N LYS A 242 29.02 -88.93 82.57
CA LYS A 242 28.68 -89.40 83.92
C LYS A 242 28.23 -90.86 83.91
N LEU A 243 27.27 -91.21 83.06
CA LEU A 243 26.80 -92.57 82.88
C LEU A 243 27.94 -93.53 82.50
N LYS A 244 28.85 -93.12 81.62
CA LYS A 244 30.03 -93.91 81.26
C LYS A 244 30.97 -94.13 82.45
N ASN A 245 31.17 -93.11 83.29
CA ASN A 245 31.94 -93.23 84.53
C ASN A 245 31.26 -94.19 85.52
N ASP A 246 29.94 -94.08 85.69
CA ASP A 246 29.15 -94.96 86.56
C ASP A 246 29.19 -96.41 86.05
N ILE A 247 29.05 -96.62 84.73
CA ILE A 247 29.22 -97.94 84.09
C ILE A 247 30.62 -98.51 84.37
N ASN A 248 31.66 -97.69 84.26
CA ASN A 248 33.03 -98.14 84.54
C ASN A 248 33.23 -98.49 86.03
N LEU A 249 32.63 -97.73 86.94
CA LEU A 249 32.65 -98.01 88.38
C LEU A 249 31.93 -99.33 88.69
N ILE A 250 30.72 -99.51 88.13
CA ILE A 250 29.93 -100.74 88.27
C ILE A 250 30.71 -101.93 87.71
N LYS A 251 31.35 -101.81 86.54
CA LYS A 251 32.20 -102.87 85.98
C LYS A 251 33.35 -103.25 86.92
N LYS A 252 34.02 -102.27 87.55
CA LYS A 252 35.06 -102.55 88.56
C LYS A 252 34.49 -103.26 89.79
N ASN A 253 33.33 -102.83 90.29
CA ASN A 253 32.67 -103.47 91.42
C ASN A 253 32.25 -104.90 91.09
N LEU A 254 31.71 -105.14 89.90
CA LEU A 254 31.37 -106.49 89.40
C LEU A 254 32.60 -107.39 89.32
N LEU A 255 33.73 -106.87 88.82
CA LEU A 255 34.99 -107.61 88.77
C LEU A 255 35.49 -107.96 90.18
N ASN A 256 35.43 -107.01 91.12
CA ASN A 256 35.76 -107.26 92.52
C ASN A 256 34.85 -108.33 93.15
N LEU A 257 33.54 -108.25 92.94
CA LEU A 257 32.59 -109.27 93.41
C LEU A 257 32.87 -110.63 92.77
N GLN A 258 33.20 -110.68 91.48
CA GLN A 258 33.61 -111.92 90.83
C GLN A 258 34.87 -112.51 91.47
N ASN A 259 35.87 -111.70 91.81
CA ASN A 259 37.08 -112.16 92.49
C ASN A 259 36.74 -112.72 93.90
N ILE A 260 35.90 -112.03 94.67
CA ILE A 260 35.44 -112.51 95.98
C ILE A 260 34.70 -113.84 95.84
N ILE A 261 33.83 -113.99 94.84
CA ILE A 261 33.11 -115.24 94.57
C ILE A 261 34.08 -116.36 94.19
N GLN A 262 35.11 -116.07 93.39
CA GLN A 262 36.15 -117.05 93.05
C GLN A 262 36.92 -117.49 94.29
N GLU A 263 37.28 -116.56 95.16
CA GLU A 263 37.97 -116.82 96.42
C GLU A 263 37.11 -117.63 97.39
N SER A 264 35.83 -117.29 97.54
CA SER A 264 34.89 -118.09 98.34
C SER A 264 34.70 -119.49 97.77
N ASN A 265 34.63 -119.63 96.44
CA ASN A 265 34.55 -120.94 95.79
C ASN A 265 35.82 -121.76 96.01
N LEU A 266 37.00 -121.12 96.07
CA LEU A 266 38.26 -121.78 96.40
C LEU A 266 38.25 -122.27 97.86
N ASN A 267 37.76 -121.45 98.78
CA ASN A 267 37.57 -121.82 100.17
C ASN A 267 36.59 -123.00 100.32
N ILE A 268 35.46 -122.99 99.60
CA ILE A 268 34.52 -124.12 99.56
C ILE A 268 35.20 -125.39 99.04
N LYS A 269 36.05 -125.30 98.00
CA LYS A 269 36.83 -126.45 97.52
C LYS A 269 37.79 -126.96 98.60
N ASN A 270 38.46 -126.07 99.33
CA ASN A 270 39.36 -126.45 100.42
C ASN A 270 38.59 -127.16 101.56
N TYR A 271 37.47 -126.59 102.01
CA TYR A 271 36.61 -127.24 103.00
C TYR A 271 36.08 -128.59 102.53
N ASN A 272 35.73 -128.74 101.25
CA ASN A 272 35.33 -130.04 100.68
C ASN A 272 36.47 -131.07 100.70
N ILE A 273 37.71 -130.65 100.47
CA ILE A 273 38.89 -131.53 100.60
C ILE A 273 39.07 -131.96 102.07
N GLU A 274 38.85 -131.04 103.00
CA GLU A 274 38.94 -131.30 104.44
C GLU A 274 37.83 -132.25 104.92
N ILE A 275 36.59 -132.06 104.46
CA ILE A 275 35.47 -132.99 104.68
C ILE A 275 35.80 -134.38 104.15
N LYS A 276 36.38 -134.49 102.94
CA LYS A 276 36.82 -135.79 102.40
C LYS A 276 37.87 -136.46 103.28
N LYS A 277 38.83 -135.71 103.84
CA LYS A 277 39.83 -136.25 104.76
C LYS A 277 39.18 -136.76 106.05
N LEU A 278 38.27 -135.99 106.63
CA LEU A 278 37.53 -136.37 107.84
C LEU A 278 36.65 -137.61 107.60
N ASN A 279 35.98 -137.68 106.45
CA ASN A 279 35.19 -138.86 106.07
C ASN A 279 36.08 -140.11 105.91
N ASN A 280 37.27 -140.00 105.33
CA ASN A 280 38.23 -141.12 105.28
C ASN A 280 38.69 -141.57 106.68
N ILE A 281 38.84 -140.64 107.63
CA ILE A 281 39.17 -140.98 109.02
C ILE A 281 38.00 -141.74 109.67
N ILE A 282 36.76 -141.30 109.45
CA ILE A 282 35.55 -141.97 109.93
C ILE A 282 35.43 -143.39 109.34
N ASP A 283 35.68 -143.56 108.04
CA ASP A 283 35.63 -144.88 107.40
C ASP A 283 36.69 -145.85 107.96
N ASN A 284 37.88 -145.37 108.29
CA ASN A 284 38.91 -146.18 108.91
C ASN A 284 38.54 -146.59 110.35
N LEU A 285 38.01 -145.64 111.15
CA LEU A 285 37.54 -145.94 112.50
C LEU A 285 36.35 -146.93 112.49
N ASN A 286 35.46 -146.84 111.51
CA ASN A 286 34.36 -147.79 111.33
C ASN A 286 34.86 -149.20 110.97
N LYS A 287 35.93 -149.31 110.16
CA LYS A 287 36.59 -150.60 109.85
C LYS A 287 37.25 -151.20 111.09
N ASP A 288 37.90 -150.39 111.90
CA ASP A 288 38.52 -150.86 113.15
C ASP A 288 37.44 -151.36 114.13
N LEU A 289 36.31 -150.65 114.24
CA LEU A 289 35.15 -151.09 115.04
C LEU A 289 34.56 -152.42 114.56
N TYR A 290 34.48 -152.62 113.25
CA TYR A 290 33.99 -153.87 112.66
C TYR A 290 34.93 -155.06 112.97
N ASN A 291 36.24 -154.86 112.86
CA ASN A 291 37.23 -155.90 113.14
C ASN A 291 37.25 -156.28 114.63
N LEU A 292 37.16 -155.31 115.54
CA LEU A 292 37.06 -155.55 116.99
C LEU A 292 35.78 -156.29 117.39
N ARG A 293 34.65 -156.03 116.71
CA ARG A 293 33.41 -156.80 116.91
C ARG A 293 33.55 -158.25 116.45
N LYS A 294 34.29 -158.49 115.37
CA LYS A 294 34.49 -159.83 114.80
C LYS A 294 35.39 -160.70 115.69
N GLU A 295 36.44 -160.12 116.27
CA GLU A 295 37.31 -160.80 117.24
C GLU A 295 36.60 -161.15 118.56
N LEU A 296 35.65 -160.31 119.02
CA LEU A 296 34.82 -160.63 120.18
C LEU A 296 33.91 -161.83 119.90
N GLN A 297 33.30 -161.88 118.72
CA GLN A 297 32.40 -162.97 118.32
C GLN A 297 33.14 -164.32 118.19
N GLU A 298 34.34 -164.33 117.63
CA GLU A 298 35.17 -165.56 117.51
C GLU A 298 35.69 -166.07 118.88
N ARG A 299 35.83 -165.18 119.88
CA ARG A 299 36.15 -165.56 121.27
C ARG A 299 34.94 -166.09 122.05
N ASP A 300 33.75 -165.57 121.79
CA ASP A 300 32.52 -166.07 122.41
C ASP A 300 32.14 -167.46 121.85
N ASP A 301 32.35 -167.71 120.55
CA ASP A 301 32.10 -169.01 119.91
C ASP A 301 33.08 -170.11 120.39
N THR A 302 34.32 -169.76 120.75
CA THR A 302 35.29 -170.73 121.29
C THR A 302 35.06 -171.09 122.76
N ILE A 303 34.35 -170.27 123.53
CA ILE A 303 33.96 -170.57 124.92
C ILE A 303 32.71 -171.47 124.94
N GLN A 304 31.85 -171.39 123.93
CA GLN A 304 30.59 -172.12 123.88
C GLN A 304 30.72 -173.60 123.46
N ASP A 305 31.76 -173.96 122.68
CA ASP A 305 31.78 -175.25 121.98
C ASP A 305 32.38 -176.47 122.73
N LYS A 306 32.98 -176.33 123.92
CA LYS A 306 33.45 -177.52 124.70
C LYS A 306 33.25 -177.48 126.22
N VAL A 307 32.27 -176.71 126.70
CA VAL A 307 31.54 -177.00 127.95
C VAL A 307 30.39 -178.00 127.69
N SER A 308 30.23 -178.50 126.45
CA SER A 308 29.25 -179.53 126.07
C SER A 308 29.92 -180.76 125.41
N LEU A 309 30.06 -181.82 126.23
CA LEU A 309 30.41 -183.23 125.96
C LEU A 309 31.88 -183.60 125.79
#